data_AF-A0A8X6GF48-F1
#
_entry.id   AF-A0A8X6GF48-F1
#
_cell.length_a   1.000
_cell.length_b   1.000
_cell.length_c   1.000
_cell.angle_alpha   90.00
_cell.angle_beta   90.00
_cell.angle_gamma   90.00
#
_symmetry.space_group_name_H-M   'P 1'
#
loop_
_entity.id
_entity.type
_entity.pdbx_description
1 polymer ?
#
loop_
_entity_poly.entity_id
_entity_poly.type
_entity_poly.pdbx_seq_one_letter_code
_entity_poly.pdbx_strand_id
1 'polypeptide(L)'
;MKVMSEVRKGLNSGISMKCEMCNFQEIIWTEDPHNEKMPVNTAAVSGIMKIGGGFANLEEFLSTLDIPPLSSKTYQKEHNTIATAWEKVAEREMYSAAMEEKAISSSGWRNRTRWISYVDSCCGWLLGKAII
;
A
#
# COMPACT_ATOMS: atom_id res chain seq x y z
N MET A 1 -9.14 35.83 -1.33
CA MET A 1 -9.56 34.48 -1.75
C MET A 1 -10.64 34.03 -0.79
N LYS A 2 -11.78 33.55 -1.29
CA LYS A 2 -12.89 33.04 -0.49
C LYS A 2 -12.98 31.54 -0.66
N VAL A 3 -13.06 30.80 0.45
CA VAL A 3 -13.31 29.36 0.43
C VAL A 3 -14.76 29.12 0.01
N MET A 4 -14.97 28.29 -1.00
CA MET A 4 -16.30 27.96 -1.53
C MET A 4 -16.81 26.64 -0.97
N SER A 5 -16.00 25.59 -1.06
CA SER A 5 -16.37 24.25 -0.65
C SER A 5 -15.15 23.36 -0.47
N GLU A 6 -15.35 22.25 0.23
CA GLU A 6 -14.43 21.12 0.24
C GLU A 6 -14.86 20.10 -0.83
N VAL A 7 -13.89 19.59 -1.57
CA VAL A 7 -14.04 18.51 -2.55
C VAL A 7 -13.20 17.33 -2.08
N ARG A 8 -13.74 16.11 -2.13
CA ARG A 8 -13.03 14.93 -1.60
C ARG A 8 -12.91 13.83 -2.63
N LYS A 9 -11.74 13.18 -2.65
CA LYS A 9 -11.42 12.00 -3.47
C LYS A 9 -10.88 10.89 -2.56
N GLY A 10 -11.79 10.27 -1.81
CA GLY A 10 -11.41 9.35 -0.73
C GLY A 10 -10.86 10.12 0.46
N LEU A 11 -9.61 9.83 0.83
CA LEU A 11 -8.88 10.50 1.91
C LEU A 11 -8.13 11.75 1.44
N ASN A 12 -7.98 11.98 0.13
CA ASN A 12 -7.43 13.24 -0.37
C ASN A 12 -8.53 14.31 -0.45
N SER A 13 -8.33 15.43 0.25
CA SER A 13 -9.24 16.57 0.26
C SER A 13 -8.68 17.72 -0.57
N GLY A 14 -9.57 18.51 -1.16
CA GLY A 14 -9.26 19.68 -1.96
C GLY A 14 -10.13 20.85 -1.53
N ILE A 15 -9.53 22.00 -1.26
CA ILE A 15 -10.26 23.21 -0.88
C ILE A 15 -10.46 24.05 -2.13
N SER A 16 -11.72 24.21 -2.55
CA SER A 16 -12.06 25.08 -3.66
C SER A 16 -12.12 26.53 -3.19
N MET A 17 -11.30 27.37 -3.82
CA MET A 17 -11.18 28.78 -3.49
C MET A 17 -11.46 29.64 -4.71
N LYS A 18 -12.10 30.79 -4.49
CA LYS A 18 -12.40 31.77 -5.53
C LYS A 18 -11.84 33.14 -5.17
N CYS A 19 -11.17 33.79 -6.12
CA CYS A 19 -10.75 35.18 -5.99
C CYS A 19 -11.96 36.10 -6.13
N GLU A 20 -12.14 37.02 -5.18
CA GLU A 20 -13.27 37.95 -5.20
C GLU A 20 -13.08 39.07 -6.24
N MET A 21 -11.83 39.38 -6.62
CA MET A 21 -11.53 40.47 -7.55
C MET A 21 -11.61 40.03 -9.01
N CYS A 22 -10.98 38.90 -9.36
CA CYS A 22 -10.89 38.42 -10.74
C CYS A 22 -11.76 37.19 -11.03
N ASN A 23 -12.52 36.68 -10.06
CA ASN A 23 -13.35 35.47 -10.17
C ASN A 23 -12.60 34.17 -10.50
N PHE A 24 -11.26 34.17 -10.53
CA PHE A 24 -10.44 32.98 -10.72
C PHE A 24 -10.75 31.93 -9.64
N GLN A 25 -10.92 30.67 -10.03
CA GLN A 25 -11.22 29.57 -9.12
C GLN A 25 -10.14 28.49 -9.25
N GLU A 26 -9.67 28.01 -8.11
CA GLU A 26 -8.66 26.97 -8.02
C GLU A 26 -9.03 26.00 -6.90
N ILE A 27 -8.56 24.76 -7.02
CA ILE A 27 -8.67 23.76 -5.96
C ILE A 27 -7.26 23.45 -5.47
N ILE A 28 -7.00 23.76 -4.20
CA ILE A 28 -5.76 23.38 -3.55
C ILE A 28 -5.96 22.01 -2.91
N TRP A 29 -5.20 21.01 -3.36
CA TRP A 29 -5.27 19.64 -2.85
C TRP A 29 -4.33 19.45 -1.66
N THR A 30 -4.75 18.63 -0.69
CA THR A 30 -3.90 18.22 0.44
C THR A 30 -2.72 17.36 0.00
N GLU A 31 -2.91 16.61 -1.08
CA GLU A 31 -1.87 15.82 -1.73
C GLU A 31 -1.87 16.13 -3.23
N ASP A 32 -0.67 16.39 -3.76
CA ASP A 32 -0.45 16.60 -5.19
C ASP A 32 -0.65 15.28 -5.96
N PRO A 33 -1.62 15.21 -6.89
CA PRO A 33 -1.86 14.02 -7.70
C PRO A 33 -0.71 13.67 -8.67
N HIS A 34 0.25 14.57 -8.89
CA HIS A 34 1.42 14.34 -9.74
C HIS A 34 2.68 13.93 -8.96
N ASN A 35 2.57 13.80 -7.65
CA ASN A 35 3.69 13.35 -6.83
C ASN A 35 4.04 11.89 -7.15
N GLU A 36 5.34 11.57 -7.18
CA GLU A 36 5.83 10.19 -7.37
C GLU A 36 5.64 9.31 -6.13
N LYS A 37 5.25 9.90 -4.99
CA LYS A 37 4.96 9.17 -3.75
C LYS A 37 3.68 8.35 -3.85
N MET A 38 3.58 7.31 -3.01
CA MET A 38 2.37 6.52 -2.87
C MET A 38 1.20 7.41 -2.45
N PRO A 39 0.08 7.45 -3.21
CA PRO A 39 -1.07 8.28 -2.87
C PRO A 39 -1.68 7.90 -1.53
N VAL A 40 -2.27 8.86 -0.82
CA VAL A 40 -2.84 8.67 0.53
C VAL A 40 -3.87 7.53 0.60
N ASN A 41 -4.68 7.37 -0.45
CA ASN A 41 -5.67 6.29 -0.52
C ASN A 41 -4.98 4.91 -0.55
N THR A 42 -3.98 4.78 -1.42
CA THR A 42 -3.17 3.55 -1.53
C THR A 42 -2.38 3.29 -0.25
N ALA A 43 -1.83 4.34 0.38
CA ALA A 43 -1.09 4.23 1.62
C ALA A 43 -1.98 3.74 2.78
N ALA A 44 -3.19 4.27 2.93
CA ALA A 44 -4.14 3.83 3.97
C ALA A 44 -4.57 2.36 3.76
N VAL A 45 -4.87 1.98 2.52
CA VAL A 45 -5.24 0.59 2.19
C VAL A 45 -4.03 -0.36 2.36
N SER A 46 -2.83 0.07 1.99
CA SER A 46 -1.61 -0.71 2.25
C SER A 46 -1.37 -0.89 3.75
N GLY A 47 -1.55 0.16 4.54
CA GLY A 47 -1.42 0.13 6.00
C GLY A 47 -2.37 -0.88 6.64
N ILE A 48 -3.67 -0.84 6.30
CA ILE A 48 -4.63 -1.78 6.86
C ILE A 48 -4.34 -3.23 6.43
N MET A 49 -3.95 -3.44 5.17
CA MET A 49 -3.60 -4.77 4.66
C MET A 49 -2.36 -5.34 5.36
N LYS A 50 -1.36 -4.50 5.65
CA LYS A 50 -0.13 -4.91 6.35
C LYS A 50 -0.40 -5.40 7.77
N ILE A 51 -1.42 -4.86 8.45
CA ILE A 51 -1.84 -5.34 9.77
C ILE A 51 -2.87 -6.48 9.70
N GLY A 52 -3.14 -7.03 8.50
CA GLY A 52 -4.09 -8.12 8.28
C GLY A 52 -5.56 -7.69 8.34
N GLY A 53 -5.86 -6.39 8.32
CA GLY A 53 -7.22 -5.87 8.31
C GLY A 53 -7.82 -5.73 6.92
N GLY A 54 -9.15 -5.62 6.87
CA GLY A 54 -9.92 -5.43 5.64
C GLY A 54 -10.61 -4.07 5.55
N PHE A 55 -11.54 -3.95 4.59
CA PHE A 55 -12.33 -2.72 4.38
C PHE A 55 -13.07 -2.30 5.64
N ALA A 56 -13.77 -3.23 6.30
CA ALA A 56 -14.54 -2.95 7.51
C ALA A 56 -13.66 -2.41 8.65
N ASN A 57 -12.45 -2.95 8.81
CA ASN A 57 -11.52 -2.45 9.85
C ASN A 57 -11.00 -1.06 9.53
N LEU A 58 -10.73 -0.76 8.25
CA LEU A 58 -10.33 0.59 7.85
C LEU A 58 -11.47 1.59 8.01
N GLU A 59 -12.70 1.19 7.66
CA GLU A 59 -13.90 2.01 7.83
C GLU A 59 -14.15 2.32 9.31
N GLU A 60 -14.06 1.31 10.19
CA GLU A 60 -14.19 1.47 11.64
C GLU A 60 -13.09 2.37 12.22
N PHE A 61 -11.85 2.16 11.81
CA PHE A 61 -10.71 2.96 12.26
C PHE A 61 -10.86 4.43 11.87
N LEU A 62 -11.22 4.71 10.62
CA LEU A 62 -11.43 6.08 10.14
C LEU A 62 -12.63 6.74 10.81
N SER A 63 -13.72 6.00 10.99
CA SER A 63 -14.93 6.50 11.68
C SER A 63 -14.65 6.85 13.14
N THR A 64 -13.78 6.08 13.82
CA THR A 64 -13.33 6.39 15.19
C THR A 64 -12.56 7.70 15.29
N LEU A 65 -11.87 8.09 14.21
CA LEU A 65 -11.13 9.35 14.10
C LEU A 65 -11.98 10.50 13.58
N ASP A 66 -13.28 10.29 13.35
CA ASP A 66 -14.18 11.25 12.68
C ASP A 66 -13.69 11.67 11.28
N ILE A 67 -12.94 10.76 10.61
CA ILE A 67 -12.48 10.93 9.23
C ILE A 67 -13.44 10.16 8.33
N PRO A 68 -14.13 10.79 7.36
CA PRO A 68 -15.12 10.03 6.62
C PRO A 68 -14.45 9.01 5.69
N PRO A 69 -14.96 7.77 5.66
CA PRO A 69 -14.25 6.63 5.11
C PRO A 69 -14.16 6.63 3.59
N LEU A 70 -13.28 5.78 3.07
CA LEU A 70 -13.20 5.45 1.65
C LEU A 70 -14.49 4.76 1.19
N SER A 71 -14.91 5.02 -0.04
CA SER A 71 -15.96 4.19 -0.65
C SER A 71 -15.44 2.77 -0.86
N SER A 72 -16.31 1.76 -0.73
CA SER A 72 -15.96 0.35 -0.99
C SER A 72 -15.34 0.15 -2.38
N LYS A 73 -15.86 0.85 -3.40
CA LYS A 73 -15.32 0.81 -4.76
C LYS A 73 -13.87 1.34 -4.83
N THR A 74 -13.60 2.46 -4.16
CA THR A 74 -12.24 3.02 -4.09
C THR A 74 -11.31 2.08 -3.34
N TYR A 75 -11.74 1.55 -2.20
CA TYR A 75 -10.96 0.57 -1.44
C TYR A 75 -10.58 -0.63 -2.30
N GLN A 76 -11.56 -1.26 -2.98
CA GLN A 76 -11.30 -2.45 -3.79
C GLN A 76 -10.31 -2.17 -4.93
N LYS A 77 -10.40 -0.99 -5.55
CA LYS A 77 -9.46 -0.56 -6.59
C LYS A 77 -8.02 -0.50 -6.06
N GLU A 78 -7.83 0.18 -4.92
CA GLU A 78 -6.50 0.33 -4.31
C GLU A 78 -5.98 -1.02 -3.80
N HIS A 79 -6.84 -1.81 -3.15
CA HIS A 79 -6.54 -3.17 -2.68
C HIS A 79 -6.05 -4.06 -3.82
N ASN A 80 -6.78 -4.11 -4.94
CA ASN A 80 -6.40 -4.92 -6.11
C ASN A 80 -5.06 -4.47 -6.69
N THR A 81 -4.80 -3.16 -6.69
CA THR A 81 -3.53 -2.59 -7.18
C THR A 81 -2.36 -3.09 -6.32
N ILE A 82 -2.51 -3.05 -5.00
CA ILE A 82 -1.51 -3.53 -4.04
C ILE A 82 -1.36 -5.06 -4.14
N ALA A 83 -2.46 -5.81 -4.17
CA ALA A 83 -2.45 -7.26 -4.26
C ALA A 83 -1.75 -7.76 -5.52
N THR A 84 -2.01 -7.12 -6.67
CA THR A 84 -1.33 -7.45 -7.94
C THR A 84 0.17 -7.19 -7.86
N ALA A 85 0.59 -6.10 -7.19
CA ALA A 85 2.00 -5.83 -6.98
C ALA A 85 2.65 -6.87 -6.06
N TRP A 86 1.98 -7.27 -4.99
CA TRP A 86 2.45 -8.32 -4.08
C TRP A 86 2.58 -9.67 -4.76
N GLU A 87 1.61 -10.06 -5.59
CA GLU A 87 1.64 -11.31 -6.35
C GLU A 87 2.88 -11.36 -7.27
N LYS A 88 3.15 -10.27 -8.01
CA LYS A 88 4.32 -10.19 -8.89
C LYS A 88 5.65 -10.27 -8.13
N VAL A 89 5.72 -9.64 -6.95
CA VAL A 89 6.93 -9.74 -6.11
C VAL A 89 7.06 -11.17 -5.58
N ALA A 90 5.98 -11.76 -5.06
CA ALA A 90 5.99 -13.13 -4.56
C ALA A 90 6.43 -14.13 -5.64
N GLU A 91 5.89 -14.04 -6.85
CA GLU A 91 6.30 -14.87 -7.99
C GLU A 91 7.81 -14.76 -8.28
N ARG A 92 8.32 -13.52 -8.34
CA ARG A 92 9.74 -13.25 -8.59
C ARG A 92 10.62 -13.83 -7.48
N GLU A 93 10.28 -13.59 -6.22
CA GLU A 93 11.07 -14.06 -5.09
C GLU A 93 11.04 -15.59 -4.99
N MET A 94 9.89 -16.22 -5.24
CA MET A 94 9.77 -17.68 -5.30
C MET A 94 10.62 -18.28 -6.44
N TYR A 95 10.63 -17.65 -7.62
CA TYR A 95 11.47 -18.08 -8.73
C TYR A 95 12.97 -17.96 -8.40
N SER A 96 13.39 -16.84 -7.82
CA SER A 96 14.78 -16.63 -7.37
C SER A 96 15.20 -17.68 -6.34
N ALA A 97 14.37 -17.93 -5.32
CA ALA A 97 14.62 -18.93 -4.30
C ALA A 97 14.75 -20.35 -4.90
N ALA A 98 13.89 -20.72 -5.85
CA ALA A 98 13.96 -22.01 -6.53
C ALA A 98 15.27 -22.19 -7.31
N MET A 99 15.78 -21.12 -7.94
CA MET A 99 17.07 -21.14 -8.64
C MET A 99 18.25 -21.30 -7.68
N GLU A 100 18.20 -20.64 -6.52
CA GLU A 100 19.19 -20.80 -5.46
C GLU A 100 19.20 -22.23 -4.90
N GLU A 101 18.03 -22.79 -4.60
CA GLU A 101 17.89 -24.18 -4.13
C GLU A 101 18.45 -25.18 -5.15
N LYS A 102 18.19 -24.97 -6.44
CA LYS A 102 18.73 -25.80 -7.52
C LYS A 102 20.25 -25.76 -7.56
N ALA A 103 20.86 -24.57 -7.44
CA ALA A 103 22.31 -24.41 -7.44
C ALA A 103 22.97 -25.04 -6.19
N ILE A 104 22.33 -24.91 -5.03
CA ILE A 104 22.79 -25.53 -3.78
C ILE A 104 22.70 -27.06 -3.90
N SER A 105 21.63 -27.60 -4.48
CA SER A 105 21.43 -29.05 -4.63
C SER A 105 22.50 -29.71 -5.52
N SER A 106 22.91 -29.06 -6.61
CA SER A 106 23.97 -29.58 -7.50
C SER A 106 25.38 -29.44 -6.90
N SER A 107 25.58 -28.55 -5.92
CA SER A 107 26.85 -28.42 -5.18
C SER A 107 27.09 -29.51 -4.11
N GLY A 108 26.16 -30.44 -3.94
CA GLY A 108 26.36 -31.64 -3.12
C GLY A 108 26.30 -31.39 -1.61
N TRP A 109 25.19 -30.86 -1.09
CA TRP A 109 24.95 -30.77 0.35
C TRP A 109 24.06 -31.91 0.88
N ARG A 110 24.68 -33.04 1.28
CA ARG A 110 24.07 -34.02 2.20
C ARG A 110 24.34 -33.57 3.64
N ASN A 111 23.53 -32.67 4.20
CA ASN A 111 23.34 -32.63 5.65
C ASN A 111 21.95 -32.06 5.97
N ARG A 112 21.08 -32.94 6.45
CA ARG A 112 19.62 -32.78 6.60
C ARG A 112 19.22 -31.76 7.68
N THR A 113 20.16 -31.29 8.49
CA THR A 113 19.95 -30.42 9.65
C THR A 113 19.92 -28.92 9.35
N ARG A 114 20.30 -28.49 8.13
CA ARG A 114 20.35 -27.05 7.77
C ARG A 114 19.08 -26.52 7.06
N TRP A 115 18.20 -27.40 6.60
CA TRP A 115 16.94 -27.00 5.96
C TRP A 115 16.04 -26.19 6.90
N ILE A 116 15.98 -26.55 8.18
CA ILE A 116 15.17 -25.83 9.18
C ILE A 116 15.73 -24.41 9.41
N SER A 117 17.06 -24.26 9.48
CA SER A 117 17.68 -22.94 9.71
C SER A 117 17.61 -22.01 8.50
N TYR A 118 17.53 -22.53 7.27
CA TYR A 118 17.38 -21.69 6.07
C TYR A 118 15.93 -21.30 5.80
N VAL A 119 14.95 -22.19 6.05
CA VAL A 119 13.52 -21.84 5.96
C VAL A 119 13.16 -20.78 7.02
N ASP A 120 13.72 -20.86 8.23
CA ASP A 120 13.58 -19.82 9.25
C ASP A 120 14.21 -18.48 8.81
N SER A 121 15.36 -18.52 8.12
CA SER A 121 16.02 -17.32 7.60
C SER A 121 15.27 -16.70 6.40
N CYS A 122 14.64 -17.51 5.54
CA CYS A 122 13.80 -17.02 4.44
C CYS A 122 12.50 -16.37 4.94
N CYS A 123 11.84 -16.94 5.95
CA CYS A 123 10.70 -16.29 6.61
C CYS A 123 11.12 -15.00 7.34
N GLY A 124 12.28 -15.00 7.99
CA GLY A 124 12.84 -13.80 8.64
C GLY A 124 13.20 -12.68 7.65
N TRP A 125 13.72 -13.02 6.45
CA TRP A 125 14.05 -12.05 5.40
C TRP A 125 12.82 -11.46 4.69
N LEU A 126 11.76 -12.24 4.50
CA LEU A 126 10.48 -11.76 3.97
C LEU A 126 9.79 -10.78 4.94
N LEU A 127 9.88 -11.03 6.25
CA LEU A 127 9.38 -10.10 7.28
C LEU A 127 10.25 -8.82 7.39
N GLY A 128 11.56 -8.92 7.19
CA GLY A 128 12.48 -7.78 7.26
C GLY A 128 12.42 -6.81 6.08
N LYS A 129 12.07 -7.29 4.87
CA LYS A 129 11.97 -6.44 3.67
C LYS A 129 10.57 -5.89 3.39
N ALA A 130 9.53 -6.37 4.07
CA ALA A 130 8.18 -5.80 3.98
C ALA A 130 7.97 -4.53 4.84
N ILE A 131 8.96 -4.19 5.68
CA ILE A 131 8.92 -3.09 6.66
C ILE A 131 9.65 -1.80 6.19
N ILE A 132 10.18 -1.75 4.97
CA ILE A 132 10.76 -0.51 4.42
C ILE A 132 10.07 -0.14 3.11
#